data_AF-A0A023B0F8-F1
#
_entry.id   AF-A0A023B0F8-F1
#
_cell.length_a   1.000
_cell.length_b   1.000
_cell.length_c   1.000
_cell.angle_alpha   90.00
_cell.angle_beta   90.00
_cell.angle_gamma   90.00
#
_symmetry.space_group_name_H-M   'P 1'
#
loop_
_entity.id
_entity.type
_entity.pdbx_description
1 polymer ?
#
loop_
_entity_poly.entity_id
_entity_poly.type
_entity_poly.pdbx_seq_one_letter_code
_entity_poly.pdbx_strand_id
1 'polypeptide(L)'
;MVGWLEIRAQVNDQLVAEGVPSLTEQDAFLLYLMILLLYEEGVEPSKAEILFKLREHNASDALVQHAIAYYAATPQWYEVAQATDQIHCVYFRQQPKWFRGWVDLKSPRNHHPPQLWVDFLDFLLDRPGGWLFSHTRYVLAKALKKHGPLSLQRLRLGDIAHLIQLALQQEYLCYETTMIVPSWISPGFVADKRYALADHA
;
A
#
# COMPACT_ATOMS: atom_id res chain seq x y z
N MET A 1 5.79 -19.89 -16.72
CA MET A 1 6.44 -19.16 -17.83
C MET A 1 6.46 -17.69 -17.46
N VAL A 2 7.54 -17.01 -17.82
CA VAL A 2 7.93 -15.69 -17.30
C VAL A 2 7.16 -14.60 -18.07
N GLY A 3 5.97 -14.26 -17.59
CA GLY A 3 5.00 -13.43 -18.34
C GLY A 3 5.48 -12.05 -18.75
N TRP A 4 6.51 -11.49 -18.09
CA TRP A 4 7.00 -10.14 -18.41
C TRP A 4 7.81 -10.05 -19.71
N LEU A 5 8.42 -11.14 -20.20
CA LEU A 5 9.07 -11.15 -21.52
C LEU A 5 8.03 -11.07 -22.65
N GLU A 6 6.89 -11.73 -22.47
CA GLU A 6 5.77 -11.68 -23.41
C GLU A 6 5.08 -10.30 -23.40
N ILE A 7 4.95 -9.69 -22.22
CA ILE A 7 4.48 -8.31 -22.06
C ILE A 7 5.34 -7.35 -22.89
N ARG A 8 6.67 -7.46 -22.79
CA ARG A 8 7.60 -6.59 -23.53
C ARG A 8 7.42 -6.69 -25.04
N ALA A 9 7.36 -7.91 -25.58
CA ALA A 9 7.23 -8.12 -27.02
C ALA A 9 5.94 -7.48 -27.56
N GLN A 10 4.81 -7.75 -26.91
CA GLN A 10 3.51 -7.23 -27.33
C GLN A 10 3.43 -5.70 -27.24
N VAL A 11 3.95 -5.09 -26.17
CA VAL A 11 3.96 -3.64 -26.01
C VAL A 11 4.77 -2.97 -27.11
N ASN A 12 5.96 -3.50 -27.40
CA ASN A 12 6.86 -2.89 -28.37
C ASN A 12 6.29 -2.96 -29.79
N ASP A 13 5.53 -4.01 -30.11
CA ASP A 13 4.87 -4.15 -31.41
C ASP A 13 3.68 -3.18 -31.57
N GLN A 14 2.96 -2.85 -30.47
CA GLN A 14 1.75 -2.03 -30.52
C GLN A 14 1.99 -0.53 -30.32
N LEU A 15 2.72 -0.16 -29.27
CA LEU A 15 2.74 1.23 -28.80
C LEU A 15 3.89 2.08 -29.33
N VAL A 16 4.96 1.46 -29.87
CA VAL A 16 6.05 2.21 -30.50
C VAL A 16 5.55 2.97 -31.73
N ALA A 17 4.59 2.39 -32.46
CA ALA A 17 3.92 3.05 -33.59
C ALA A 17 3.08 4.28 -33.16
N GLU A 18 2.67 4.34 -31.89
CA GLU A 18 1.87 5.42 -31.30
C GLU A 18 2.73 6.47 -30.57
N GLY A 19 4.07 6.38 -30.69
CA GLY A 19 5.01 7.32 -30.07
C GLY A 19 5.29 7.06 -28.59
N VAL A 20 4.84 5.93 -28.04
CA VAL A 20 5.18 5.50 -26.68
C VAL A 20 6.55 4.81 -26.70
N PRO A 21 7.44 5.10 -25.72
CA PRO A 21 8.76 4.48 -25.66
C PRO A 21 8.69 2.94 -25.55
N SER A 22 9.63 2.24 -26.20
CA SER A 22 9.76 0.80 -26.08
C SER A 22 10.13 0.40 -24.65
N LEU A 23 9.54 -0.68 -24.13
CA LEU A 23 9.92 -1.25 -22.85
C LEU A 23 11.27 -1.98 -22.94
N THR A 24 12.13 -1.70 -21.97
CA THR A 24 13.25 -2.59 -21.64
C THR A 24 12.74 -3.81 -20.87
N GLU A 25 13.59 -4.83 -20.72
CA GLU A 25 13.26 -6.00 -19.88
C GLU A 25 13.07 -5.62 -18.42
N GLN A 26 13.86 -4.65 -17.94
CA GLN A 26 13.75 -4.11 -16.60
C GLN A 26 12.40 -3.40 -16.39
N ASP A 27 11.95 -2.61 -17.36
CA ASP A 27 10.66 -1.92 -17.27
C ASP A 27 9.50 -2.91 -17.23
N ALA A 28 9.54 -3.93 -18.10
CA ALA A 28 8.51 -4.97 -18.13
C ALA A 28 8.48 -5.78 -16.82
N PHE A 29 9.66 -6.09 -16.26
CA PHE A 29 9.76 -6.72 -14.95
C PHE A 29 9.18 -5.84 -13.84
N LEU A 30 9.51 -4.53 -13.82
CA LEU A 30 8.99 -3.59 -12.85
C LEU A 30 7.46 -3.50 -12.91
N LEU A 31 6.87 -3.35 -14.10
CA LEU A 31 5.41 -3.32 -14.26
C LEU A 31 4.74 -4.56 -13.66
N TYR A 32 5.24 -5.76 -13.99
CA TYR A 32 4.74 -6.99 -13.40
C TYR A 32 4.91 -7.03 -11.89
N LEU A 33 6.10 -6.67 -11.40
CA LEU A 33 6.43 -6.68 -9.97
C LEU A 33 5.55 -5.72 -9.17
N MET A 34 5.22 -4.53 -9.70
CA MET A 34 4.43 -3.55 -8.95
C MET A 34 3.02 -4.06 -8.66
N ILE A 35 2.38 -4.69 -9.65
CA ILE A 35 1.07 -5.32 -9.45
C ILE A 35 1.21 -6.47 -8.46
N LEU A 36 2.21 -7.35 -8.63
CA LEU A 36 2.45 -8.48 -7.74
C LEU A 36 2.62 -8.06 -6.26
N LEU A 37 3.39 -7.01 -6.00
CA LEU A 37 3.61 -6.47 -4.66
C LEU A 37 2.31 -5.91 -4.05
N LEU A 38 1.47 -5.24 -4.85
CA LEU A 38 0.17 -4.75 -4.39
C LEU A 38 -0.76 -5.90 -3.97
N TYR A 39 -0.75 -6.99 -4.74
CA TYR A 39 -1.44 -8.24 -4.38
C TYR A 39 -0.94 -8.84 -3.06
N GLU A 40 0.39 -8.91 -2.87
CA GLU A 40 1.01 -9.43 -1.64
C GLU A 40 0.66 -8.55 -0.43
N GLU A 41 0.63 -7.24 -0.64
CA GLU A 41 0.31 -6.25 0.39
C GLU A 41 -1.17 -6.14 0.70
N GLY A 42 -2.05 -6.74 -0.12
CA GLY A 42 -3.50 -6.60 0.01
C GLY A 42 -3.98 -5.17 -0.27
N VAL A 43 -3.22 -4.39 -1.05
CA VAL A 43 -3.54 -3.01 -1.43
C VAL A 43 -4.07 -3.01 -2.85
N GLU A 44 -5.24 -2.42 -3.06
CA GLU A 44 -5.86 -2.41 -4.38
C GLU A 44 -4.99 -1.62 -5.39
N PRO A 45 -4.70 -2.19 -6.58
CA PRO A 45 -3.76 -1.63 -7.54
C PRO A 45 -4.36 -0.48 -8.34
N SER A 46 -4.64 0.61 -7.63
CA SER A 46 -5.10 1.84 -8.26
C SER A 46 -3.97 2.49 -9.06
N LYS A 47 -4.32 3.36 -10.02
CA LYS A 47 -3.33 4.18 -10.75
C LYS A 47 -2.39 4.91 -9.79
N ALA A 48 -2.92 5.50 -8.72
CA ALA A 48 -2.10 6.25 -7.76
C ALA A 48 -1.07 5.34 -7.06
N GLU A 49 -1.50 4.16 -6.61
CA GLU A 49 -0.62 3.20 -5.92
C GLU A 49 0.44 2.60 -6.85
N ILE A 50 0.07 2.29 -8.09
CA ILE A 50 1.00 1.79 -9.11
C ILE A 50 2.08 2.84 -9.39
N LEU A 51 1.67 4.08 -9.67
CA LEU A 51 2.62 5.17 -9.96
C LEU A 51 3.50 5.49 -8.75
N PHE A 52 2.93 5.43 -7.54
CA PHE A 52 3.70 5.59 -6.31
C PHE A 52 4.77 4.51 -6.18
N LYS A 53 4.43 3.23 -6.35
CA LYS A 53 5.40 2.14 -6.26
C LYS A 53 6.46 2.20 -7.36
N LEU A 54 6.09 2.52 -8.60
CA LEU A 54 7.07 2.70 -9.68
C LEU A 54 8.13 3.75 -9.29
N ARG A 55 7.71 4.91 -8.77
CA ARG A 55 8.63 5.95 -8.30
C ARG A 55 9.48 5.47 -7.12
N GLU A 56 8.88 4.77 -6.16
CA GLU A 56 9.59 4.20 -5.02
C GLU A 56 10.69 3.21 -5.44
N HIS A 57 10.47 2.48 -6.53
CA HIS A 57 11.45 1.56 -7.11
C HIS A 57 12.36 2.21 -8.17
N ASN A 58 12.45 3.56 -8.20
CA ASN A 58 13.29 4.33 -9.11
C ASN A 58 13.04 4.02 -10.60
N ALA A 59 11.77 3.78 -10.97
CA ALA A 59 11.38 3.70 -12.38
C ALA A 59 11.68 5.02 -13.10
N SER A 60 11.97 4.93 -14.41
CA SER A 60 12.14 6.12 -15.25
C SER A 60 10.85 6.93 -15.34
N ASP A 61 10.98 8.25 -15.53
CA ASP A 61 9.82 9.13 -15.72
C ASP A 61 8.98 8.72 -16.93
N ALA A 62 9.62 8.22 -17.99
CA ALA A 62 8.94 7.68 -19.16
C ALA A 62 8.07 6.46 -18.78
N LEU A 63 8.61 5.51 -17.99
CA LEU A 63 7.84 4.36 -17.54
C LEU A 63 6.65 4.78 -16.68
N VAL A 64 6.85 5.71 -15.74
CA VAL A 64 5.80 6.23 -14.87
C VAL A 64 4.71 6.94 -15.67
N GLN A 65 5.10 7.79 -16.63
CA GLN A 65 4.17 8.56 -17.47
C GLN A 65 3.28 7.64 -18.33
N HIS A 66 3.85 6.55 -18.86
CA HIS A 66 3.17 5.66 -19.79
C HIS A 66 2.68 4.34 -19.16
N ALA A 67 2.83 4.15 -17.84
CA ALA A 67 2.53 2.90 -17.14
C ALA A 67 1.16 2.30 -17.49
N ILE A 68 0.11 3.12 -17.47
CA ILE A 68 -1.26 2.66 -17.74
C ILE A 68 -1.44 2.23 -19.20
N ALA A 69 -0.79 2.91 -20.15
CA ALA A 69 -0.83 2.52 -21.55
C ALA A 69 -0.17 1.14 -21.75
N TYR A 70 0.96 0.88 -21.08
CA TYR A 70 1.62 -0.41 -21.13
C TYR A 70 0.75 -1.57 -20.61
N TYR A 71 0.03 -1.36 -19.50
CA TYR A 71 -0.93 -2.36 -19.01
C TYR A 71 -2.11 -2.54 -19.96
N ALA A 72 -2.64 -1.45 -20.54
CA ALA A 72 -3.75 -1.50 -21.48
C ALA A 72 -3.39 -2.24 -22.79
N ALA A 73 -2.14 -2.11 -23.25
CA ALA A 73 -1.61 -2.81 -24.41
C ALA A 73 -1.34 -4.31 -24.17
N THR A 74 -1.51 -4.80 -22.94
CA THR A 74 -1.28 -6.21 -22.60
C THR A 74 -2.51 -6.86 -21.96
N PRO A 75 -3.68 -6.84 -22.64
CA PRO A 75 -4.96 -7.29 -22.07
C PRO A 75 -4.99 -8.79 -21.78
N GLN A 76 -4.07 -9.58 -22.34
CA GLN A 76 -3.94 -11.00 -22.05
C GLN A 76 -3.43 -11.27 -20.63
N TRP A 77 -2.65 -10.34 -20.07
CA TRP A 77 -2.07 -10.43 -18.73
C TRP A 77 -2.83 -9.58 -17.71
N TYR A 78 -3.32 -8.42 -18.14
CA TYR A 78 -3.94 -7.44 -17.26
C TYR A 78 -5.37 -7.13 -17.64
N GLU A 79 -6.14 -6.80 -16.62
CA GLU A 79 -7.46 -6.19 -16.74
C GLU A 79 -7.38 -4.76 -16.23
N VAL A 80 -7.64 -3.80 -17.11
CA VAL A 80 -7.66 -2.37 -16.77
C VAL A 80 -9.12 -1.98 -16.53
N ALA A 81 -9.50 -1.86 -15.27
CA ALA A 81 -10.86 -1.53 -14.88
C ALA A 81 -11.09 -0.01 -14.96
N GLN A 82 -12.12 0.36 -15.73
CA GLN A 82 -12.60 1.73 -15.83
C GLN A 82 -13.87 1.91 -15.00
N ALA A 83 -14.01 3.05 -14.34
CA ALA A 83 -15.29 3.52 -13.84
C ALA A 83 -15.55 4.90 -14.45
N THR A 84 -16.71 5.08 -15.08
CA THR A 84 -17.25 6.39 -15.51
C THR A 84 -16.15 7.37 -15.96
N ASP A 85 -15.47 7.02 -17.05
CA ASP A 85 -14.49 7.84 -17.78
C ASP A 85 -13.09 7.98 -17.18
N GLN A 86 -12.74 7.27 -16.09
CA GLN A 86 -11.36 7.19 -15.60
C GLN A 86 -10.91 5.74 -15.33
N ILE A 87 -9.66 5.44 -15.72
CA ILE A 87 -8.99 4.19 -15.36
C ILE A 87 -8.65 4.27 -13.87
N HIS A 88 -9.26 3.39 -13.07
CA HIS A 88 -9.03 3.38 -11.63
C HIS A 88 -8.00 2.34 -11.24
N CYS A 89 -8.07 1.11 -11.78
CA CYS A 89 -7.29 -0.02 -11.28
C CYS A 89 -6.76 -0.92 -12.40
N VAL A 90 -5.63 -1.58 -12.14
CA VAL A 90 -5.04 -2.59 -13.02
C VAL A 90 -4.89 -3.90 -12.25
N TYR A 91 -5.56 -4.95 -12.70
CA TYR A 91 -5.51 -6.27 -12.06
C TYR A 91 -4.79 -7.28 -12.96
N PHE A 92 -4.27 -8.37 -12.37
CA PHE A 92 -3.96 -9.54 -13.17
C PHE A 92 -5.27 -10.18 -13.66
N ARG A 93 -5.32 -10.51 -14.95
CA ARG A 93 -6.46 -11.25 -15.53
C ARG A 93 -6.61 -12.62 -14.88
N GLN A 94 -5.50 -13.25 -14.53
CA GLN A 94 -5.49 -14.44 -13.69
C GLN A 94 -4.99 -14.09 -12.29
N GLN A 95 -5.91 -14.07 -11.34
CA GLN A 95 -5.58 -13.74 -9.96
C GLN A 95 -4.63 -14.79 -9.34
N PRO A 96 -3.60 -14.38 -8.59
CA PRO A 96 -2.74 -15.32 -7.89
C PRO A 96 -3.52 -16.20 -6.90
N LYS A 97 -3.32 -17.52 -6.92
CA LYS A 97 -4.04 -18.47 -6.06
C LYS A 97 -3.85 -18.24 -4.56
N TRP A 98 -2.75 -17.60 -4.18
CA TRP A 98 -2.42 -17.28 -2.78
C TRP A 98 -3.02 -15.94 -2.33
N PHE A 99 -3.67 -15.19 -3.22
CA PHE A 99 -4.24 -13.90 -2.89
C PHE A 99 -5.40 -14.04 -1.91
N ARG A 100 -5.40 -13.19 -0.86
CA ARG A 100 -6.34 -13.28 0.27
C ARG A 100 -7.40 -12.18 0.28
N GLY A 101 -7.59 -11.48 -0.84
CA GLY A 101 -8.49 -10.32 -0.91
C GLY A 101 -7.81 -9.00 -0.56
N TRP A 102 -8.41 -7.91 -1.02
CA TRP A 102 -8.01 -6.54 -0.73
C TRP A 102 -8.42 -6.16 0.70
N VAL A 103 -7.61 -5.34 1.36
CA VAL A 103 -7.93 -4.81 2.69
C VAL A 103 -8.76 -3.55 2.53
N ASP A 104 -9.97 -3.56 3.08
CA ASP A 104 -10.80 -2.36 3.15
C ASP A 104 -10.32 -1.44 4.28
N LEU A 105 -9.58 -0.40 3.90
CA LEU A 105 -9.07 0.62 4.83
C LEU A 105 -10.16 1.50 5.44
N LYS A 106 -11.41 1.43 5.00
CA LYS A 106 -12.53 2.20 5.56
C LYS A 106 -13.41 1.37 6.50
N SER A 107 -13.21 0.06 6.52
CA SER A 107 -13.94 -0.83 7.41
C SER A 107 -13.72 -0.41 8.88
N PRO A 108 -14.78 -0.25 9.68
CA PRO A 108 -14.64 -0.01 11.12
C PRO A 108 -14.42 -1.32 11.90
N ARG A 109 -14.51 -2.48 11.22
CA ARG A 109 -14.48 -3.79 11.87
C ARG A 109 -13.05 -4.16 12.26
N ASN A 110 -12.78 -4.25 13.56
CA ASN A 110 -11.53 -4.81 14.07
C ASN A 110 -11.49 -6.33 13.88
N HIS A 111 -10.62 -6.80 12.98
CA HIS A 111 -10.33 -8.23 12.78
C HIS A 111 -8.91 -8.61 13.26
N HIS A 112 -8.23 -7.68 13.93
CA HIS A 112 -6.89 -7.85 14.45
C HIS A 112 -6.96 -8.46 15.86
N PRO A 113 -6.14 -9.48 16.19
CA PRO A 113 -6.19 -10.12 17.50
C PRO A 113 -5.75 -9.15 18.61
N PRO A 114 -6.27 -9.29 19.86
CA PRO A 114 -5.92 -8.38 20.97
C PRO A 114 -4.42 -8.26 21.22
N GLN A 115 -3.67 -9.36 21.14
CA GLN A 115 -2.21 -9.34 21.31
C GLN A 115 -1.49 -8.43 20.31
N LEU A 116 -2.00 -8.33 19.07
CA LEU A 116 -1.42 -7.44 18.06
C LEU A 116 -1.57 -5.97 18.46
N TRP A 117 -2.68 -5.62 19.11
CA TRP A 117 -2.93 -4.27 19.62
C TRP A 117 -2.00 -3.94 20.78
N VAL A 118 -1.81 -4.88 21.71
CA VAL A 118 -0.85 -4.73 22.81
C VAL A 118 0.54 -4.46 22.25
N ASP A 119 1.04 -5.33 21.38
CA ASP A 119 2.37 -5.18 20.77
C ASP A 119 2.52 -3.83 20.03
N PHE A 120 1.47 -3.41 19.31
CA PHE A 120 1.46 -2.16 18.57
C PHE A 120 1.52 -0.94 19.50
N LEU A 121 0.73 -0.93 20.57
CA LEU A 121 0.66 0.20 21.49
C LEU A 121 1.90 0.27 22.38
N ASP A 122 2.39 -0.86 22.87
CA ASP A 122 3.66 -0.94 23.61
C ASP A 122 4.80 -0.37 22.76
N PHE A 123 4.85 -0.75 21.47
CA PHE A 123 5.85 -0.21 20.55
C PHE A 123 5.76 1.32 20.37
N LEU A 124 4.55 1.87 20.32
CA LEU A 124 4.35 3.32 20.26
C LEU A 124 4.76 4.03 21.56
N LEU A 125 4.48 3.43 22.71
CA LEU A 125 4.81 3.97 24.04
C LEU A 125 6.31 3.96 24.31
N ASP A 126 7.01 2.91 23.89
CA ASP A 126 8.46 2.75 24.07
C ASP A 126 9.28 3.71 23.20
N ARG A 127 8.69 4.26 22.12
CA ARG A 127 9.37 5.14 21.17
C ARG A 127 8.63 6.44 20.90
N PRO A 128 8.51 7.35 21.88
CA PRO A 128 7.83 8.65 21.69
C PRO A 128 8.61 9.65 20.81
N GLY A 129 9.61 9.21 20.04
CA GLY A 129 10.44 10.08 19.19
C GLY A 129 9.87 10.26 17.77
N GLY A 130 10.32 11.29 17.05
CA GLY A 130 9.76 11.68 15.74
C GLY A 130 9.92 10.70 14.58
N TRP A 131 10.66 9.59 14.74
CA TRP A 131 10.81 8.52 13.74
C TRP A 131 9.51 7.81 13.34
N LEU A 132 8.46 7.88 14.16
CA LEU A 132 7.14 7.29 13.86
C LEU A 132 6.16 8.30 13.26
N PHE A 133 6.58 9.55 13.04
CA PHE A 133 5.70 10.55 12.46
C PHE A 133 5.66 10.38 10.94
N SER A 134 4.45 10.41 10.39
CA SER A 134 4.29 10.15 8.97
C SER A 134 3.15 10.92 8.35
N HIS A 135 3.35 11.41 7.12
CA HIS A 135 2.34 12.13 6.38
C HIS A 135 1.14 11.26 5.97
N THR A 136 1.34 9.94 5.88
CA THR A 136 0.30 9.02 5.41
C THR A 136 0.29 7.72 6.21
N ARG A 137 -0.90 7.11 6.28
CA ARG A 137 -1.09 5.79 6.91
C ARG A 137 -0.18 4.73 6.29
N TYR A 138 0.04 4.81 4.97
CA TYR A 138 0.85 3.86 4.24
C TYR A 138 2.35 3.99 4.55
N VAL A 139 2.88 5.22 4.65
CA VAL A 139 4.28 5.44 5.02
C VAL A 139 4.52 5.01 6.48
N LEU A 140 3.57 5.27 7.39
CA LEU A 140 3.62 4.74 8.76
C LEU A 140 3.55 3.21 8.76
N ALA A 141 2.68 2.60 7.96
CA ALA A 141 2.57 1.16 7.84
C ALA A 141 3.89 0.51 7.41
N LYS A 142 4.63 1.14 6.48
CA LYS A 142 5.95 0.68 6.07
C LYS A 142 6.99 0.78 7.17
N ALA A 143 7.00 1.89 7.91
CA ALA A 143 7.89 2.06 9.05
C ALA A 143 7.63 0.97 10.10
N LEU A 144 6.36 0.70 10.44
CA LEU A 144 5.96 -0.37 11.36
C LEU A 144 6.29 -1.76 10.82
N LYS A 145 6.09 -2.02 9.53
CA LYS A 145 6.45 -3.31 8.93
C LYS A 145 7.96 -3.56 8.96
N LYS A 146 8.78 -2.50 8.90
CA LYS A 146 10.24 -2.60 8.88
C LYS A 146 10.87 -2.61 10.27
N HIS A 147 10.31 -1.85 11.20
CA HIS A 147 10.93 -1.55 12.50
C HIS A 147 10.08 -1.89 13.71
N GLY A 148 8.79 -2.22 13.51
CA GLY A 148 7.85 -2.58 14.57
C GLY A 148 8.10 -3.99 15.13
N PRO A 149 7.29 -4.41 16.13
CA PRO A 149 7.32 -5.76 16.67
C PRO A 149 7.09 -6.83 15.60
N LEU A 150 7.63 -8.03 15.83
CA LEU A 150 7.52 -9.17 14.91
C LEU A 150 6.08 -9.51 14.49
N SER A 151 5.11 -9.26 15.36
CA SER A 151 3.69 -9.43 15.08
C SER A 151 3.20 -8.52 13.96
N LEU A 152 3.66 -7.26 13.90
CA LEU A 152 3.35 -6.34 12.79
C LEU A 152 4.13 -6.65 11.53
N GLN A 153 5.42 -7.00 11.64
CA GLN A 153 6.27 -7.26 10.46
C GLN A 153 5.74 -8.39 9.57
N ARG A 154 5.03 -9.36 10.16
CA ARG A 154 4.42 -10.51 9.48
C ARG A 154 3.10 -10.20 8.77
N LEU A 155 2.48 -9.06 9.04
CA LEU A 155 1.23 -8.66 8.41
C LEU A 155 1.45 -8.12 7.01
N ARG A 156 0.41 -8.15 6.17
CA ARG A 156 0.44 -7.44 4.90
C ARG A 156 0.38 -5.94 5.17
N LEU A 157 0.91 -5.15 4.24
CA LEU A 157 0.99 -3.70 4.43
C LEU A 157 -0.41 -3.06 4.54
N GLY A 158 -1.40 -3.58 3.81
CA GLY A 158 -2.80 -3.19 3.94
C GLY A 158 -3.37 -3.47 5.33
N ASP A 159 -3.03 -4.61 5.94
CA ASP A 159 -3.51 -4.97 7.28
C ASP A 159 -2.95 -4.00 8.34
N ILE A 160 -1.68 -3.59 8.23
CA ILE A 160 -1.07 -2.58 9.10
C ILE A 160 -1.70 -1.20 8.86
N ALA A 161 -1.92 -0.81 7.60
CA ALA A 161 -2.59 0.44 7.26
C ALA A 161 -4.01 0.50 7.82
N HIS A 162 -4.73 -0.62 7.83
CA HIS A 162 -6.04 -0.74 8.48
C HIS A 162 -5.95 -0.64 10.00
N LEU A 163 -4.95 -1.28 10.64
CA LEU A 163 -4.70 -1.13 12.07
C LEU A 163 -4.47 0.35 12.46
N ILE A 164 -3.67 1.07 11.68
CA ILE A 164 -3.44 2.52 11.86
C ILE A 164 -4.76 3.29 11.71
N GLN A 165 -5.61 2.95 10.74
CA GLN A 165 -6.90 3.59 10.58
C GLN A 165 -7.79 3.39 11.83
N LEU A 166 -7.85 2.18 12.37
CA LEU A 166 -8.60 1.89 13.59
C LEU A 166 -8.02 2.67 14.78
N ALA A 167 -6.69 2.78 14.87
CA ALA A 167 -6.02 3.55 15.92
C ALA A 167 -6.31 5.06 15.82
N LEU A 168 -6.45 5.61 14.60
CA LEU A 168 -6.92 6.98 14.38
C LEU A 168 -8.39 7.16 14.82
N GLN A 169 -9.26 6.19 14.52
CA GLN A 169 -10.68 6.24 14.92
C GLN A 169 -10.86 6.12 16.44
N GLN A 170 -10.02 5.34 17.11
CA GLN A 170 -10.01 5.17 18.56
C GLN A 170 -9.17 6.24 19.29
N GLU A 171 -8.63 7.20 18.54
CA GLU A 171 -7.83 8.31 19.06
C GLU A 171 -6.57 7.88 19.82
N TYR A 172 -6.00 6.71 19.52
CA TYR A 172 -4.62 6.37 19.92
C TYR A 172 -3.59 7.10 19.06
N LEU A 173 -3.96 7.39 17.81
CA LEU A 173 -3.21 8.24 16.90
C LEU A 173 -4.07 9.46 16.54
N CYS A 174 -3.43 10.57 16.19
CA CYS A 174 -4.09 11.75 15.64
C CYS A 174 -3.27 12.39 14.51
N TYR A 175 -3.91 13.27 13.76
CA TYR A 175 -3.21 14.17 12.83
C TYR A 175 -2.77 15.43 13.56
N GLU A 176 -1.48 15.70 13.58
CA GLU A 176 -0.90 16.96 14.00
C GLU A 176 -0.31 17.68 12.79
N THR A 177 -0.92 18.80 12.41
CA THR A 177 -0.66 19.51 11.14
C THR A 177 -0.88 18.58 9.94
N THR A 178 0.15 17.86 9.50
CA THR A 178 0.09 16.91 8.37
C THR A 178 0.61 15.52 8.75
N MET A 179 1.03 15.32 10.00
CA MET A 179 1.71 14.13 10.47
C MET A 179 0.80 13.29 11.35
N ILE A 180 0.83 11.97 11.17
CA ILE A 180 0.24 11.02 12.08
C ILE A 180 1.19 10.84 13.26
N VAL A 181 0.69 11.11 14.45
CA VAL A 181 1.45 11.03 15.70
C VAL A 181 0.64 10.29 16.77
N PRO A 182 1.28 9.71 17.80
CA PRO A 182 0.55 9.24 18.97
C PRO A 182 -0.21 10.36 19.65
N SER A 183 -1.47 10.13 20.02
CA SER A 183 -2.31 11.21 20.54
C SER A 183 -1.76 11.82 21.81
N TRP A 184 -1.09 11.04 22.67
CA TRP A 184 -0.56 11.51 23.95
C TRP A 184 0.61 12.48 23.87
N ILE A 185 1.21 12.67 22.69
CA ILE A 185 2.23 13.69 22.47
C ILE A 185 1.66 14.96 21.84
N SER A 186 0.40 14.94 21.39
CA SER A 186 -0.24 16.12 20.84
C SER A 186 -0.54 17.15 21.95
N PRO A 187 -0.27 18.45 21.73
CA PRO A 187 -0.54 19.52 22.70
C PRO A 187 -2.00 19.60 23.18
N GLY A 188 -2.94 19.05 22.40
CA GLY A 188 -4.37 19.02 22.73
C GLY A 188 -4.84 17.77 23.49
N PHE A 189 -3.94 16.87 23.90
CA PHE A 189 -4.32 15.60 24.52
C PHE A 189 -4.84 15.75 25.94
N VAL A 190 -6.05 15.21 26.21
CA VAL A 190 -6.62 15.08 27.55
C VAL A 190 -6.44 13.64 28.02
N ALA A 191 -5.73 13.45 29.14
CA ALA A 191 -5.19 12.18 29.60
C ALA A 191 -6.21 11.11 30.07
N ASP A 192 -7.52 11.40 29.99
CA ASP A 192 -8.59 10.53 30.50
C ASP A 192 -8.69 9.18 29.75
N LYS A 193 -8.06 9.06 28.57
CA LYS A 193 -8.12 7.87 27.70
C LYS A 193 -7.00 6.85 27.93
N ARG A 194 -6.03 7.12 28.80
CA ARG A 194 -4.92 6.17 29.07
C ARG A 194 -5.37 4.87 29.73
N TYR A 195 -6.52 4.86 30.41
CA TYR A 195 -7.00 3.71 31.19
C TYR A 195 -7.97 2.79 30.44
N ALA A 196 -8.51 3.18 29.28
CA ALA A 196 -9.43 2.35 28.50
C ALA A 196 -8.75 1.14 27.81
N LEU A 197 -7.41 1.08 27.84
CA LEU A 197 -6.61 0.01 27.26
C LEU A 197 -6.59 -1.27 28.09
N ALA A 198 -6.96 -1.20 29.38
CA ALA A 198 -7.02 -2.37 30.25
C ALA A 198 -8.35 -3.15 30.15
N ASP A 199 -9.42 -2.52 29.64
CA ASP A 199 -10.78 -3.07 29.69
C ASP A 199 -11.24 -3.80 28.40
N HIS A 200 -10.35 -3.90 27.41
CA HIS A 200 -10.64 -4.54 26.11
C HIS A 200 -9.67 -5.68 25.73
N ALA A 201 -8.92 -6.20 26.71
CA ALA A 201 -8.11 -7.42 26.58
C ALA A 201 -8.91 -8.68 26.97
#